data_AF-A0A376L0Z8-F1
#
_entry.id   AF-A0A376L0Z8-F1
#
_cell.length_a   1.000
_cell.length_b   1.000
_cell.length_c   1.000
_cell.angle_alpha   90.00
_cell.angle_beta   90.00
_cell.angle_gamma   90.00
#
_symmetry.space_group_name_H-M   'P 1'
#
loop_
_entity.id
_entity.type
_entity.pdbx_description
1 polymer ?
#
loop_
_entity_poly.entity_id
_entity_poly.type
_entity_poly.pdbx_seq_one_letter_code
_entity_poly.pdbx_strand_id
1 'polypeptide(L)'
;MKLVWCLFSEEEVTQEDVENVVHTAKSVRVRDEHRVLHVIPQEYAIDYQEGIKNPVGLSGVRMQAKVHLITCHNDMAKNIVKAVERCGLKVDQLIFAGLASSYSVLTEDERELGVCVVDIGGGTMDIAVYTGGALRHTKVIPYAGNVVTSDIAYAFGTPPSDAEAIKVRHGCALGSIVGKDESVEVPSVGGRPPRSLQRQTLAEVIEPRYTELLNLVNEEILQLQEKLRQQGVKHHLAAGIVLTGGAAQIEGLAACAQRVFHTQVRIGAPLNITGLTDYAQEPYYSTAVGLLHYGKESHLNGEAEVEKTCYSISWLVDQATQ
;
A
#
# COMPACT_ATOMS: atom_id res chain seq x y z
N MET A 1 12.22 5.98 -10.38
CA MET A 1 12.74 7.31 -10.06
C MET A 1 13.15 7.97 -11.36
N LYS A 2 12.60 9.14 -11.66
CA LYS A 2 13.01 9.96 -12.81
C LYS A 2 13.16 11.40 -12.36
N LEU A 3 14.03 12.09 -13.08
CA LEU A 3 14.60 13.39 -12.78
C LEU A 3 14.08 14.36 -13.85
N VAL A 4 13.36 15.40 -13.45
CA VAL A 4 12.88 16.47 -14.34
C VAL A 4 13.33 17.81 -13.78
N TRP A 5 13.82 18.69 -14.66
CA TRP A 5 14.30 20.03 -14.30
C TRP A 5 13.29 21.08 -14.76
N CYS A 6 13.04 22.06 -13.91
CA CYS A 6 12.32 23.28 -14.25
C CYS A 6 13.19 24.50 -13.87
N LEU A 7 13.16 25.53 -14.71
CA LEU A 7 13.71 26.84 -14.41
C LEU A 7 12.55 27.71 -13.91
N PHE A 8 12.75 28.43 -12.81
CA PHE A 8 11.79 29.41 -12.31
C PHE A 8 12.43 30.80 -12.34
N SER A 9 11.64 31.86 -12.53
CA SER A 9 12.17 33.21 -12.77
C SER A 9 12.30 34.08 -11.52
N GLU A 10 11.81 33.63 -10.37
CA GLU A 10 11.78 34.38 -9.11
C GLU A 10 12.96 34.03 -8.19
N GLU A 11 13.24 34.90 -7.21
CA GLU A 11 14.31 34.68 -6.21
C GLU A 11 13.98 33.54 -5.22
N GLU A 12 12.71 33.12 -5.12
CA GLU A 12 12.23 32.06 -4.24
C GLU A 12 11.26 31.12 -4.98
N VAL A 13 11.27 29.85 -4.59
CA VAL A 13 10.35 28.84 -5.14
C VAL A 13 8.93 29.08 -4.63
N THR A 14 7.99 29.22 -5.55
CA THR A 14 6.56 29.33 -5.26
C THR A 14 5.87 27.97 -5.26
N GLN A 15 4.63 27.92 -4.75
CA GLN A 15 3.79 26.72 -4.85
C GLN A 15 3.48 26.36 -6.32
N GLU A 16 3.30 27.36 -7.19
CA GLU A 16 3.06 27.16 -8.61
C GLU A 16 4.27 26.50 -9.30
N ASP A 17 5.50 26.88 -8.92
CA ASP A 17 6.72 26.24 -9.43
C ASP A 17 6.78 24.75 -9.07
N VAL A 18 6.34 24.40 -7.86
CA VAL A 18 6.27 23.01 -7.39
C VAL A 18 5.27 22.21 -8.21
N GLU A 19 4.09 22.76 -8.46
CA GLU A 19 3.08 22.14 -9.31
C GLU A 19 3.57 21.97 -10.74
N ASN A 20 4.23 22.99 -11.29
CA ASN A 20 4.80 22.97 -12.64
C ASN A 20 5.89 21.89 -12.80
N VAL A 21 6.82 21.76 -11.85
CA VAL A 21 7.86 20.73 -11.93
C VAL A 21 7.27 19.33 -11.79
N VAL A 22 6.26 19.14 -10.94
CA VAL A 22 5.56 17.86 -10.77
C VAL A 22 4.72 17.52 -12.01
N HIS A 23 4.02 18.50 -12.58
CA HIS A 23 3.28 18.34 -13.83
C HIS A 23 4.21 17.98 -14.99
N THR A 24 5.38 18.62 -15.07
CA THR A 24 6.39 18.26 -16.06
C THR A 24 6.91 16.84 -15.82
N ALA A 25 7.07 16.41 -14.56
CA ALA A 25 7.43 15.04 -14.22
C ALA A 25 6.35 13.99 -14.62
N LYS A 26 5.09 14.40 -14.75
CA LYS A 26 3.99 13.57 -15.27
C LYS A 26 4.05 13.35 -16.78
N SER A 27 4.69 14.25 -17.55
CA SER A 27 4.77 14.18 -19.03
C SER A 27 5.63 13.03 -19.56
N VAL A 28 6.22 12.22 -18.68
CA VAL A 28 6.99 11.05 -19.05
C VAL A 28 6.13 10.07 -19.84
N ARG A 29 6.64 9.67 -21.01
CA ARG A 29 5.99 8.66 -21.85
C ARG A 29 5.86 7.34 -21.08
N VAL A 30 4.63 7.01 -20.72
CA VAL A 30 4.23 5.68 -20.27
C VAL A 30 3.90 4.85 -21.52
N ARG A 31 3.97 3.52 -21.44
CA ARG A 31 3.49 2.63 -22.49
C ARG A 31 2.04 2.96 -22.84
N ASP A 32 1.69 2.91 -24.13
CA ASP A 32 0.38 3.35 -24.63
C ASP A 32 -0.79 2.54 -24.00
N GLU A 33 -0.54 1.30 -23.58
CA GLU A 33 -1.54 0.44 -22.94
C GLU A 33 -1.75 0.75 -21.45
N HIS A 34 -0.91 1.61 -20.86
CA HIS A 34 -0.95 1.96 -19.45
C HIS A 34 -1.38 3.40 -19.25
N ARG A 35 -1.97 3.67 -18.09
CA ARG A 35 -2.25 5.02 -17.61
C ARG A 35 -1.58 5.26 -16.27
N VAL A 36 -1.24 6.52 -16.01
CA VAL A 36 -0.78 6.98 -14.71
C VAL A 36 -1.98 7.05 -13.76
N LEU A 37 -1.86 6.38 -12.62
CA LEU A 37 -2.81 6.48 -11.50
C LEU A 37 -2.37 7.56 -10.52
N HIS A 38 -1.09 7.52 -10.11
CA HIS A 38 -0.53 8.43 -9.10
C HIS A 38 0.80 9.02 -9.55
N VAL A 39 1.00 10.29 -9.22
CA VAL A 39 2.29 10.98 -9.29
C VAL A 39 2.59 11.49 -7.89
N ILE A 40 3.54 10.85 -7.20
CA ILE A 40 3.83 11.13 -5.80
C ILE A 40 5.23 11.74 -5.72
N PRO A 41 5.38 13.02 -5.36
CA PRO A 41 6.70 13.61 -5.10
C PRO A 41 7.43 12.87 -3.98
N GLN A 42 8.71 12.57 -4.17
CA GLN A 42 9.56 11.92 -3.18
C GLN A 42 10.49 12.93 -2.52
N GLU A 43 11.16 13.74 -3.34
CA GLU A 43 12.11 14.75 -2.91
C GLU A 43 12.34 15.74 -4.03
N TYR A 44 12.77 16.94 -3.63
CA TYR A 44 13.16 18.01 -4.50
C TYR A 44 14.67 18.24 -4.41
N ALA A 45 15.23 18.83 -5.45
CA ALA A 45 16.57 19.36 -5.47
C ALA A 45 16.54 20.78 -6.01
N ILE A 46 17.26 21.69 -5.36
CA ILE A 46 17.44 23.06 -5.80
C ILE A 46 18.94 23.30 -5.99
N ASP A 47 19.34 23.61 -7.22
CA ASP A 47 20.73 23.77 -7.63
C ASP A 47 21.62 22.57 -7.24
N TYR A 48 22.40 22.69 -6.16
CA TYR A 48 23.29 21.63 -5.65
C TYR A 48 22.77 20.94 -4.37
N GLN A 49 21.66 21.41 -3.81
CA GLN A 49 21.05 20.86 -2.60
C GLN A 49 20.02 19.80 -2.97
N GLU A 50 20.24 18.56 -2.54
CA GLU A 50 19.32 17.43 -2.73
C GLU A 50 18.59 17.05 -1.44
N GLY A 51 17.51 16.27 -1.57
CA GLY A 51 16.78 15.70 -0.42
C GLY A 51 15.82 16.67 0.25
N ILE A 52 15.44 17.75 -0.44
CA ILE A 52 14.51 18.76 0.06
C ILE A 52 13.09 18.17 0.06
N LYS A 53 12.39 18.23 1.20
CA LYS A 53 11.00 17.74 1.29
C LYS A 53 9.98 18.79 0.84
N ASN A 54 10.14 20.02 1.32
CA ASN A 54 9.32 21.16 0.93
C ASN A 54 10.23 22.27 0.37
N PRO A 55 10.17 22.55 -0.95
CA PRO A 55 11.03 23.54 -1.58
C PRO A 55 10.47 24.97 -1.52
N VAL A 56 9.20 25.16 -1.14
CA VAL A 56 8.55 26.48 -1.16
C VAL A 56 9.26 27.45 -0.21
N GLY A 57 9.56 28.65 -0.71
CA GLY A 57 10.29 29.70 0.02
C GLY A 57 11.82 29.51 0.04
N LEU A 58 12.35 28.49 -0.64
CA LEU A 58 13.80 28.37 -0.83
C LEU A 58 14.23 29.11 -2.10
N SER A 59 15.38 29.78 -2.03
CA SER A 59 15.98 30.45 -3.18
C SER A 59 16.81 29.52 -4.04
N GLY A 60 16.79 29.75 -5.36
CA GLY A 60 17.63 29.03 -6.31
C GLY A 60 17.34 29.43 -7.74
N VAL A 61 17.93 28.71 -8.70
CA VAL A 61 17.71 28.96 -10.13
C VAL A 61 17.06 27.76 -10.82
N ARG A 62 17.38 26.55 -10.36
CA ARG A 62 16.90 25.30 -10.95
C ARG A 62 16.29 24.42 -9.88
N MET A 63 15.04 24.03 -10.08
CA MET A 63 14.38 23.04 -9.26
C MET A 63 14.19 21.75 -10.02
N GLN A 64 14.34 20.64 -9.31
CA GLN A 64 14.07 19.31 -9.79
C GLN A 64 13.16 18.57 -8.82
N ALA A 65 12.20 17.81 -9.36
CA ALA A 65 11.38 16.89 -8.59
C ALA A 65 11.73 15.44 -8.95
N LYS A 66 11.98 14.62 -7.93
CA LYS A 66 11.99 13.16 -8.05
C LYS A 66 10.60 12.66 -7.68
N VAL A 67 9.95 11.98 -8.62
CA VAL A 67 8.59 11.46 -8.44
C VAL A 67 8.53 9.94 -8.52
N HIS A 68 7.63 9.36 -7.74
CA HIS A 68 7.17 7.98 -7.86
C HIS A 68 5.91 7.94 -8.71
N LEU A 69 5.96 7.20 -9.82
CA LEU A 69 4.83 7.02 -10.71
C LEU A 69 4.22 5.65 -10.48
N ILE A 70 2.91 5.61 -10.21
CA ILE A 70 2.14 4.36 -10.16
C ILE A 70 1.27 4.32 -11.41
N THR A 71 1.37 3.24 -12.17
CA THR A 71 0.63 3.06 -13.42
C THR A 71 -0.16 1.75 -13.38
N CYS A 72 -1.19 1.66 -14.20
CA CYS A 72 -1.94 0.42 -14.40
C CYS A 72 -2.32 0.23 -15.86
N HIS A 73 -2.65 -1.00 -16.22
CA HIS A 73 -3.18 -1.30 -17.55
C HIS A 73 -4.54 -0.62 -17.76
N ASN A 74 -4.75 -0.05 -18.94
CA ASN A 74 -5.97 0.69 -19.28
C ASN A 74 -7.22 -0.19 -19.18
N ASP A 75 -7.14 -1.44 -19.61
CA ASP A 75 -8.30 -2.35 -19.58
C ASP A 75 -8.71 -2.74 -18.17
N MET A 76 -7.75 -2.94 -17.26
CA MET A 76 -8.05 -3.23 -15.85
C MET A 76 -8.77 -2.04 -15.21
N ALA A 77 -8.25 -0.82 -15.42
CA ALA A 77 -8.90 0.39 -14.93
C ALA A 77 -10.34 0.55 -15.46
N LYS A 78 -10.53 0.35 -16.77
CA LYS A 78 -11.86 0.44 -17.40
C LYS A 78 -12.84 -0.59 -16.82
N ASN A 79 -12.38 -1.82 -16.59
CA ASN A 79 -13.24 -2.88 -16.07
C ASN A 79 -13.69 -2.59 -14.63
N ILE A 80 -12.80 -2.09 -13.78
CA ILE A 80 -13.14 -1.69 -12.40
C ILE A 80 -14.15 -0.54 -12.42
N VAL A 81 -13.88 0.52 -13.21
CA VAL A 81 -14.79 1.68 -13.31
C VAL A 81 -16.18 1.25 -13.77
N LYS A 82 -16.26 0.47 -14.85
CA LYS A 82 -17.54 -0.02 -15.38
C LYS A 82 -18.30 -0.90 -14.38
N ALA A 83 -17.59 -1.70 -13.59
CA ALA A 83 -18.23 -2.55 -12.58
C ALA A 83 -18.95 -1.70 -11.52
N VAL A 84 -18.31 -0.62 -11.05
CA VAL A 84 -18.90 0.32 -10.09
C VAL A 84 -20.02 1.14 -10.72
N GLU A 85 -19.83 1.65 -11.93
CA GLU A 85 -20.83 2.47 -12.63
C GLU A 85 -22.12 1.70 -12.94
N ARG A 86 -22.05 0.38 -13.15
CA ARG A 86 -23.22 -0.49 -13.31
C ARG A 86 -24.10 -0.57 -12.06
N CYS A 87 -23.57 -0.21 -10.90
CA CYS A 87 -24.33 -0.09 -9.65
C CYS A 87 -25.01 1.29 -9.50
N GLY A 88 -24.95 2.17 -10.50
CA GLY A 88 -25.52 3.52 -10.44
C GLY A 88 -24.66 4.52 -9.65
N LEU A 89 -23.39 4.21 -9.43
CA LEU A 89 -22.43 5.06 -8.73
C LEU A 89 -21.48 5.74 -9.73
N LYS A 90 -20.90 6.87 -9.34
CA LYS A 90 -19.84 7.53 -10.11
C LYS A 90 -18.48 7.23 -9.48
N VAL A 91 -17.50 6.83 -10.28
CA VAL A 91 -16.12 6.69 -9.82
C VAL A 91 -15.41 8.03 -9.96
N ASP A 92 -14.95 8.57 -8.83
CA ASP A 92 -14.19 9.82 -8.81
C ASP A 92 -12.73 9.58 -9.19
N GLN A 93 -12.07 8.63 -8.51
CA GLN A 93 -10.67 8.30 -8.74
C GLN A 93 -10.39 6.80 -8.52
N LEU A 94 -9.36 6.29 -9.20
CA LEU A 94 -8.81 4.96 -8.98
C LEU A 94 -7.51 5.05 -8.17
N ILE A 95 -7.49 4.40 -7.00
CA ILE A 95 -6.34 4.40 -6.11
C ILE A 95 -5.67 3.01 -6.10
N PHE A 96 -4.34 2.98 -6.00
CA PHE A 96 -3.62 1.72 -5.82
C PHE A 96 -3.87 1.20 -4.39
N ALA A 97 -4.28 -0.06 -4.26
CA ALA A 97 -4.68 -0.64 -2.98
C ALA A 97 -3.57 -0.54 -1.92
N GLY A 98 -2.33 -0.89 -2.24
CA GLY A 98 -1.20 -0.80 -1.30
C GLY A 98 -0.91 0.63 -0.81
N LEU A 99 -1.17 1.65 -1.64
CA LEU A 99 -1.07 3.06 -1.23
C LEU A 99 -2.23 3.46 -0.32
N ALA A 100 -3.46 3.03 -0.63
CA ALA A 100 -4.58 3.30 0.25
C ALA A 100 -4.36 2.62 1.61
N SER A 101 -4.02 1.34 1.64
CA SER A 101 -3.77 0.59 2.87
C SER A 101 -2.64 1.20 3.71
N SER A 102 -1.57 1.72 3.11
CA SER A 102 -0.51 2.42 3.86
C SER A 102 -0.96 3.73 4.52
N TYR A 103 -2.05 4.35 4.05
CA TYR A 103 -2.63 5.55 4.66
C TYR A 103 -3.42 5.25 5.92
N SER A 104 -3.97 4.05 6.05
CA SER A 104 -4.75 3.67 7.22
C SER A 104 -3.92 2.98 8.30
N VAL A 105 -2.87 2.23 7.95
CA VAL A 105 -2.17 1.38 8.94
C VAL A 105 -0.86 1.96 9.48
N LEU A 106 -0.32 3.01 8.85
CA LEU A 106 0.96 3.60 9.23
C LEU A 106 0.79 4.90 10.02
N THR A 107 1.72 5.11 10.94
CA THR A 107 2.00 6.42 11.53
C THR A 107 3.03 7.19 10.71
N GLU A 108 3.11 8.50 10.89
CA GLU A 108 4.11 9.33 10.20
C GLU A 108 5.54 8.97 10.65
N ASP A 109 5.73 8.65 11.93
CA ASP A 109 7.03 8.22 12.47
C ASP A 109 7.54 6.93 11.79
N GLU A 110 6.66 5.97 11.54
CA GLU A 110 7.02 4.75 10.81
C GLU A 110 7.45 5.04 9.37
N ARG A 111 6.77 5.97 8.68
CA ARG A 111 7.15 6.41 7.33
C ARG A 111 8.50 7.11 7.32
N GLU A 112 8.80 7.91 8.34
CA GLU A 112 10.07 8.62 8.47
C GLU A 112 11.24 7.66 8.74
N LEU A 113 11.07 6.76 9.72
CA LEU A 113 12.08 5.77 10.12
C LEU A 113 12.33 4.71 9.05
N GLY A 114 11.32 4.42 8.25
CA GLY A 114 11.36 3.48 7.14
C GLY A 114 10.59 2.20 7.47
N VAL A 115 9.59 1.91 6.65
CA VAL A 115 8.63 0.82 6.87
C VAL A 115 8.21 0.22 5.54
N CYS A 116 7.97 -1.10 5.52
CA CYS A 116 7.33 -1.79 4.41
C CYS A 116 5.92 -2.23 4.82
N VAL A 117 4.91 -1.82 4.07
CA VAL A 117 3.54 -2.32 4.19
C VAL A 117 3.32 -3.42 3.17
N VAL A 118 2.73 -4.51 3.62
CA VAL A 118 2.32 -5.63 2.78
C VAL A 118 0.84 -5.91 3.03
N ASP A 119 -0.01 -5.55 2.08
CA ASP A 119 -1.43 -5.88 2.10
C ASP A 119 -1.64 -7.24 1.43
N ILE A 120 -1.95 -8.26 2.23
CA ILE A 120 -2.15 -9.64 1.79
C ILE A 120 -3.65 -9.87 1.60
N GLY A 121 -4.08 -9.73 0.36
CA GLY A 121 -5.46 -9.95 -0.05
C GLY A 121 -5.78 -11.41 -0.35
N GLY A 122 -6.90 -11.61 -1.06
CA GLY A 122 -7.28 -12.92 -1.57
C GLY A 122 -6.41 -13.38 -2.73
N GLY A 123 -6.18 -12.51 -3.73
CA GLY A 123 -5.45 -12.86 -4.95
C GLY A 123 -4.13 -12.14 -5.16
N THR A 124 -3.85 -11.07 -4.42
CA THR A 124 -2.65 -10.24 -4.58
C THR A 124 -2.04 -9.88 -3.24
N MET A 125 -0.72 -9.70 -3.23
CA MET A 125 0.00 -8.99 -2.18
C MET A 125 0.47 -7.65 -2.73
N ASP A 126 0.00 -6.57 -2.13
CA ASP A 126 0.38 -5.21 -2.50
C ASP A 126 1.43 -4.68 -1.54
N ILE A 127 2.56 -4.23 -2.08
CA ILE A 127 3.72 -3.75 -1.32
C ILE A 127 3.83 -2.24 -1.48
N ALA A 128 4.05 -1.53 -0.37
CA ALA A 128 4.42 -0.11 -0.35
C ALA A 128 5.56 0.13 0.65
N VAL A 129 6.67 0.72 0.19
CA VAL A 129 7.85 0.96 1.03
C VAL A 129 8.10 2.45 1.18
N TYR A 130 8.21 2.91 2.42
CA TYR A 130 8.52 4.29 2.77
C TYR A 130 9.91 4.37 3.40
N THR A 131 10.69 5.42 3.07
CA THR A 131 11.89 5.81 3.82
C THR A 131 12.07 7.33 3.79
N GLY A 132 12.34 7.92 4.96
CA GLY A 132 12.45 9.38 5.12
C GLY A 132 11.17 10.11 4.73
N GLY A 133 10.00 9.52 5.02
CA GLY A 133 8.67 10.07 4.77
C GLY A 133 8.18 9.88 3.33
N ALA A 134 9.06 9.53 2.40
CA ALA A 134 8.71 9.38 0.99
C ALA A 134 8.39 7.92 0.62
N LEU A 135 7.36 7.72 -0.20
CA LEU A 135 7.04 6.43 -0.81
C LEU A 135 8.11 6.08 -1.87
N ARG A 136 9.00 5.14 -1.56
CA ARG A 136 10.14 4.75 -2.40
C ARG A 136 9.81 3.66 -3.42
N HIS A 137 8.86 2.80 -3.11
CA HIS A 137 8.57 1.64 -3.94
C HIS A 137 7.13 1.16 -3.77
N THR A 138 6.56 0.66 -4.85
CA THR A 138 5.28 -0.04 -4.86
C THR A 138 5.35 -1.24 -5.80
N LYS A 139 4.77 -2.38 -5.40
CA LYS A 139 4.75 -3.59 -6.21
C LYS A 139 3.47 -4.39 -5.94
N VAL A 140 3.03 -5.14 -6.94
CA VAL A 140 1.97 -6.14 -6.80
C VAL A 140 2.54 -7.50 -7.12
N ILE A 141 2.32 -8.47 -6.23
CA ILE A 141 2.63 -9.89 -6.44
C ILE A 141 1.29 -10.62 -6.64
N PRO A 142 1.07 -11.32 -7.77
CA PRO A 142 -0.22 -11.94 -8.11
C PRO A 142 -0.45 -13.30 -7.42
N TYR A 143 -0.10 -13.40 -6.14
CA TYR A 143 -0.27 -14.58 -5.29
C TYR A 143 -0.57 -14.13 -3.86
N ALA A 144 -1.57 -14.72 -3.20
CA ALA A 144 -1.91 -14.37 -1.82
C ALA A 144 -2.71 -15.49 -1.14
N GLY A 145 -3.72 -15.13 -0.34
CA GLY A 145 -4.47 -16.06 0.50
C GLY A 145 -5.22 -17.18 -0.25
N ASN A 146 -5.57 -17.01 -1.52
CA ASN A 146 -6.24 -18.03 -2.34
C ASN A 146 -5.36 -19.25 -2.65
N VAL A 147 -4.03 -19.06 -2.71
CA VAL A 147 -3.09 -20.17 -2.89
C VAL A 147 -3.08 -21.05 -1.64
N VAL A 148 -3.12 -20.44 -0.45
CA VAL A 148 -3.27 -21.17 0.82
C VAL A 148 -4.55 -22.00 0.83
N THR A 149 -5.66 -21.41 0.40
CA THR A 149 -6.96 -22.11 0.29
C THR A 149 -6.87 -23.30 -0.66
N SER A 150 -6.18 -23.14 -1.79
CA SER A 150 -5.99 -24.18 -2.80
C SER A 150 -5.15 -25.34 -2.26
N ASP A 151 -4.09 -25.04 -1.51
CA ASP A 151 -3.23 -26.06 -0.88
C ASP A 151 -4.01 -26.87 0.17
N ILE A 152 -4.82 -26.21 1.01
CA ILE A 152 -5.69 -26.87 1.99
C ILE A 152 -6.70 -27.79 1.27
N ALA A 153 -7.35 -27.28 0.22
CA ALA A 153 -8.32 -28.04 -0.56
C ALA A 153 -7.69 -29.31 -1.17
N TYR A 154 -6.50 -29.17 -1.73
CA TYR A 154 -5.74 -30.27 -2.33
C TYR A 154 -5.28 -31.28 -1.28
N ALA A 155 -4.62 -30.82 -0.22
CA ALA A 155 -4.03 -31.68 0.82
C ALA A 155 -5.10 -32.52 1.55
N PHE A 156 -6.28 -31.95 1.80
CA PHE A 156 -7.35 -32.62 2.53
C PHE A 156 -8.47 -33.17 1.66
N GLY A 157 -8.42 -32.99 0.34
CA GLY A 157 -9.49 -33.44 -0.56
C GLY A 157 -10.87 -32.90 -0.15
N THR A 158 -10.94 -31.59 0.12
CA THR A 158 -12.15 -30.85 0.54
C THR A 158 -12.50 -29.79 -0.50
N PRO A 159 -13.78 -29.42 -0.70
CA PRO A 159 -14.16 -28.33 -1.60
C PRO A 159 -13.47 -27.00 -1.25
N PRO A 160 -13.16 -26.12 -2.23
CA PRO A 160 -12.48 -24.84 -1.98
C PRO A 160 -13.22 -23.92 -1.00
N SER A 161 -14.55 -23.91 -1.00
CA SER A 161 -15.36 -23.13 -0.06
C SER A 161 -15.16 -23.59 1.39
N ASP A 162 -15.09 -24.90 1.59
CA ASP A 162 -14.87 -25.50 2.91
C ASP A 162 -13.41 -25.31 3.36
N ALA A 163 -12.47 -25.41 2.42
CA ALA A 163 -11.06 -25.08 2.68
C ALA A 163 -10.89 -23.63 3.16
N GLU A 164 -11.59 -22.67 2.54
CA GLU A 164 -11.57 -21.28 2.99
C GLU A 164 -12.14 -21.13 4.40
N ALA A 165 -13.28 -21.77 4.67
CA ALA A 165 -13.90 -21.73 5.99
C ALA A 165 -12.99 -22.32 7.07
N ILE A 166 -12.31 -23.43 6.78
CA ILE A 166 -11.32 -24.06 7.67
C ILE A 166 -10.11 -23.14 7.88
N LYS A 167 -9.58 -22.54 6.80
CA LYS A 167 -8.46 -21.60 6.86
C LYS A 167 -8.77 -20.42 7.78
N VAL A 168 -9.94 -19.80 7.61
CA VAL A 168 -10.36 -18.62 8.38
C VAL A 168 -10.60 -18.98 9.85
N ARG A 169 -11.21 -20.13 10.16
CA ARG A 169 -11.58 -20.49 11.54
C ARG A 169 -10.46 -21.13 12.34
N HIS A 170 -9.59 -21.91 11.69
CA HIS A 170 -8.64 -22.79 12.36
C HIS A 170 -7.21 -22.65 11.85
N GLY A 171 -6.98 -21.86 10.80
CA GLY A 171 -5.66 -21.71 10.20
C GLY A 171 -4.65 -21.10 11.16
N CYS A 172 -3.40 -21.56 11.05
CA CYS A 172 -2.27 -21.04 11.81
C CYS A 172 -1.03 -21.06 10.91
N ALA A 173 -0.35 -19.93 10.81
CA ALA A 173 0.91 -19.78 10.05
C ALA A 173 2.16 -20.12 10.88
N LEU A 174 1.98 -20.63 12.10
CA LEU A 174 3.06 -21.10 12.97
C LEU A 174 2.64 -22.36 13.72
N GLY A 175 3.02 -23.53 13.22
CA GLY A 175 2.61 -24.81 13.80
C GLY A 175 3.11 -25.04 15.22
N SER A 176 4.13 -24.31 15.70
CA SER A 176 4.66 -24.49 17.06
C SER A 176 3.77 -23.93 18.18
N ILE A 177 2.77 -23.09 17.84
CA ILE A 177 1.83 -22.52 18.83
C ILE A 177 0.49 -23.26 18.88
N VAL A 178 0.28 -24.25 18.00
CA VAL A 178 -0.95 -25.03 17.94
C VAL A 178 -0.97 -26.07 19.07
N GLY A 179 -2.09 -26.16 19.79
CA GLY A 179 -2.27 -27.16 20.84
C GLY A 179 -2.30 -28.59 20.29
N LYS A 180 -1.63 -29.51 20.99
CA LYS A 180 -1.50 -30.92 20.56
C LYS A 180 -2.82 -31.69 20.50
N ASP A 181 -3.81 -31.25 21.28
CA ASP A 181 -5.12 -31.92 21.41
C ASP A 181 -6.23 -31.22 20.61
N GLU A 182 -5.89 -30.21 19.80
CA GLU A 182 -6.85 -29.50 18.97
C GLU A 182 -7.17 -30.28 17.69
N SER A 183 -8.47 -30.45 17.41
CA SER A 183 -8.96 -31.13 16.21
C SER A 183 -9.87 -30.22 15.40
N VAL A 184 -9.90 -30.48 14.09
CA VAL A 184 -10.71 -29.75 13.10
C VAL A 184 -11.51 -30.77 12.31
N GLU A 185 -12.80 -30.50 12.14
CA GLU A 185 -13.66 -31.29 11.26
C GLU A 185 -13.51 -30.78 9.81
N VAL A 186 -13.14 -31.67 8.91
CA VAL A 186 -12.89 -31.37 7.50
C VAL A 186 -13.91 -32.10 6.63
N PRO A 187 -14.79 -31.37 5.90
CA PRO A 187 -15.68 -31.95 4.91
C PRO A 187 -14.91 -32.74 3.84
N SER A 188 -15.51 -33.81 3.32
CA SER A 188 -14.91 -34.63 2.26
C SER A 188 -15.64 -34.42 0.94
N VAL A 189 -14.93 -34.52 -0.18
CA VAL A 189 -15.56 -34.54 -1.51
C VAL A 189 -16.30 -35.86 -1.79
N GLY A 190 -17.34 -35.79 -2.63
CA GLY A 190 -18.02 -36.95 -3.21
C GLY A 190 -19.03 -37.63 -2.27
N GLY A 191 -19.64 -36.88 -1.34
CA GLY A 191 -20.65 -37.41 -0.42
C GLY A 191 -20.11 -38.31 0.70
N ARG A 192 -18.77 -38.34 0.87
CA ARG A 192 -18.13 -39.04 1.98
C ARG A 192 -18.34 -38.27 3.29
N PRO A 193 -18.40 -38.97 4.44
CA PRO A 193 -18.54 -38.30 5.73
C PRO A 193 -17.35 -37.37 6.01
N PRO A 194 -17.55 -36.30 6.82
CA PRO A 194 -16.46 -35.47 7.31
C PRO A 194 -15.42 -36.28 8.09
N ARG A 195 -14.18 -35.78 8.10
CA ARG A 195 -13.07 -36.40 8.81
C ARG A 195 -12.58 -35.45 9.90
N SER A 196 -12.31 -35.99 11.09
CA SER A 196 -11.62 -35.24 12.14
C SER A 196 -10.11 -35.38 11.94
N LEU A 197 -9.41 -34.26 11.85
CA LEU A 197 -7.95 -34.17 11.72
C LEU A 197 -7.38 -33.33 12.85
N GLN A 198 -6.10 -33.53 13.18
CA GLN A 198 -5.43 -32.63 14.11
C GLN A 198 -5.24 -31.26 13.48
N ARG A 199 -5.45 -30.19 14.26
CA ARG A 199 -5.18 -28.81 13.81
C ARG A 199 -3.72 -28.62 13.41
N GLN A 200 -2.81 -29.39 14.00
CA GLN A 200 -1.40 -29.42 13.62
C GLN A 200 -1.20 -29.75 12.13
N THR A 201 -1.92 -30.72 11.60
CA THR A 201 -1.82 -31.12 10.19
C THR A 201 -2.28 -29.99 9.25
N LEU A 202 -3.24 -29.16 9.68
CA LEU A 202 -3.62 -27.96 8.95
C LEU A 202 -2.48 -26.93 8.93
N ALA A 203 -1.82 -26.71 10.07
CA ALA A 203 -0.68 -25.79 10.16
C ALA A 203 0.52 -26.26 9.31
N GLU A 204 0.75 -27.58 9.20
CA GLU A 204 1.78 -28.18 8.34
C GLU A 204 1.60 -27.86 6.85
N VAL A 205 0.38 -27.54 6.42
CA VAL A 205 0.08 -27.08 5.05
C VAL A 205 0.19 -25.55 4.94
N ILE A 206 -0.28 -24.83 5.95
CA ILE A 206 -0.40 -23.37 5.92
C ILE A 206 0.94 -22.67 6.12
N GLU A 207 1.74 -23.08 7.12
CA GLU A 207 3.00 -22.42 7.47
C GLU A 207 3.99 -22.39 6.28
N PRO A 208 4.23 -23.50 5.53
CA PRO A 208 5.10 -23.46 4.37
C PRO A 208 4.61 -22.52 3.27
N ARG A 209 3.31 -22.46 3.01
CA ARG A 209 2.75 -21.56 1.99
C ARG A 209 2.91 -20.09 2.39
N TYR A 210 2.61 -19.73 3.64
CA TYR A 210 2.87 -18.36 4.10
C TYR A 210 4.36 -18.03 4.07
N THR A 211 5.22 -18.96 4.46
CA THR A 211 6.67 -18.80 4.38
C THR A 211 7.11 -18.51 2.95
N GLU A 212 6.57 -19.22 1.95
CA GLU A 212 6.85 -18.97 0.53
C GLU A 212 6.37 -17.57 0.09
N LEU A 213 5.12 -17.21 0.41
CA LEU A 213 4.57 -15.89 0.07
C LEU A 213 5.40 -14.75 0.67
N LEU A 214 5.81 -14.89 1.94
CA LEU A 214 6.62 -13.91 2.65
C LEU A 214 8.05 -13.83 2.07
N ASN A 215 8.62 -14.95 1.59
CA ASN A 215 9.91 -14.93 0.91
C ASN A 215 9.86 -14.16 -0.42
N LEU A 216 8.78 -14.26 -1.20
CA LEU A 216 8.61 -13.44 -2.41
C LEU A 216 8.65 -11.94 -2.10
N VAL A 217 8.02 -11.54 -1.00
CA VAL A 217 8.07 -10.16 -0.51
C VAL A 217 9.49 -9.80 -0.05
N ASN A 218 10.16 -10.70 0.68
CA ASN A 218 11.52 -10.47 1.19
C ASN A 218 12.53 -10.26 0.05
N GLU A 219 12.44 -11.07 -1.01
CA GLU A 219 13.27 -10.93 -2.19
C GLU A 219 13.10 -9.54 -2.85
N GLU A 220 11.86 -9.05 -2.98
CA GLU A 220 11.61 -7.70 -3.50
C GLU A 220 12.18 -6.62 -2.58
N ILE A 221 12.04 -6.75 -1.26
CA ILE A 221 12.62 -5.82 -0.28
C ILE A 221 14.14 -5.77 -0.43
N LEU A 222 14.82 -6.93 -0.49
CA LEU A 222 16.28 -7.01 -0.62
C LEU A 222 16.76 -6.38 -1.93
N GLN A 223 16.09 -6.66 -3.05
CA GLN A 223 16.40 -6.06 -4.35
C GLN A 223 16.23 -4.53 -4.31
N LEU A 224 15.15 -4.04 -3.69
CA LEU A 224 14.92 -2.62 -3.50
C LEU A 224 16.02 -1.97 -2.66
N GLN A 225 16.37 -2.57 -1.52
CA GLN A 225 17.38 -2.03 -0.62
C GLN A 225 18.73 -1.89 -1.31
N GLU A 226 19.13 -2.91 -2.07
CA GLU A 226 20.37 -2.88 -2.85
C GLU A 226 20.34 -1.74 -3.89
N LYS A 227 19.22 -1.58 -4.61
CA LYS A 227 19.04 -0.49 -5.58
C LYS A 227 19.11 0.89 -4.92
N LEU A 228 18.46 1.09 -3.78
CA LEU A 228 18.46 2.37 -3.07
C LEU A 228 19.84 2.67 -2.48
N ARG A 229 20.55 1.65 -1.96
CA ARG A 229 21.92 1.75 -1.46
C ARG A 229 22.89 2.26 -2.54
N GLN A 230 22.80 1.70 -3.76
CA GLN A 230 23.60 2.15 -4.90
C GLN A 230 23.32 3.61 -5.30
N GLN A 231 22.12 4.11 -5.00
CA GLN A 231 21.70 5.49 -5.26
C GLN A 231 22.02 6.45 -4.12
N GLY A 232 22.61 5.98 -3.02
CA GLY A 232 22.86 6.80 -1.82
C GLY A 232 21.57 7.19 -1.08
N VAL A 233 20.45 6.52 -1.34
CA VAL A 233 19.15 6.82 -0.74
C VAL A 233 18.98 6.00 0.54
N LYS A 234 18.32 6.57 1.55
CA LYS A 234 17.93 5.85 2.78
C LYS A 234 17.11 4.61 2.40
N HIS A 235 17.54 3.45 2.88
CA HIS A 235 16.97 2.15 2.48
C HIS A 235 16.69 1.20 3.66
N HIS A 236 17.14 1.55 4.86
CA HIS A 236 16.83 0.77 6.05
C HIS A 236 15.35 0.91 6.43
N LEU A 237 14.75 -0.20 6.84
CA LEU A 237 13.37 -0.26 7.32
C LEU A 237 13.38 -0.34 8.85
N ALA A 238 13.79 0.75 9.51
CA ALA A 238 14.00 0.75 10.96
C ALA A 238 12.69 0.58 11.76
N ALA A 239 11.54 0.97 11.20
CA ALA A 239 10.23 0.68 11.78
C ALA A 239 9.73 -0.74 11.48
N GLY A 240 10.40 -1.48 10.59
CA GLY A 240 10.11 -2.88 10.26
C GLY A 240 9.05 -3.04 9.19
N ILE A 241 8.20 -4.06 9.36
CA ILE A 241 7.19 -4.47 8.38
C ILE A 241 5.81 -4.47 9.02
N VAL A 242 4.82 -3.93 8.30
CA VAL A 242 3.42 -3.91 8.69
C VAL A 242 2.63 -4.77 7.71
N LEU A 243 2.08 -5.88 8.18
CA LEU A 243 1.22 -6.76 7.40
C LEU A 243 -0.24 -6.37 7.59
N THR A 244 -1.02 -6.29 6.52
CA THR A 244 -2.45 -5.99 6.60
C THR A 244 -3.24 -6.78 5.56
N GLY A 245 -4.55 -6.56 5.45
CA GLY A 245 -5.43 -7.27 4.55
C GLY A 245 -6.06 -8.51 5.17
N GLY A 246 -6.99 -9.12 4.42
CA GLY A 246 -7.80 -10.23 4.94
C GLY A 246 -6.98 -11.47 5.30
N ALA A 247 -5.97 -11.80 4.50
CA ALA A 247 -5.11 -12.96 4.77
C ALA A 247 -4.06 -12.67 5.87
N ALA A 248 -3.85 -11.41 6.26
CA ALA A 248 -2.95 -11.09 7.35
C ALA A 248 -3.51 -11.42 8.75
N GLN A 249 -4.79 -11.79 8.84
CA GLN A 249 -5.47 -12.14 10.09
C GLN A 249 -5.18 -13.56 10.57
N ILE A 250 -4.46 -14.37 9.79
CA ILE A 250 -4.19 -15.74 10.19
C ILE A 250 -3.32 -15.78 11.46
N GLU A 251 -3.66 -16.68 12.38
CA GLU A 251 -2.96 -16.80 13.65
C GLU A 251 -1.47 -17.12 13.42
N GLY A 252 -0.58 -16.50 14.22
CA GLY A 252 0.86 -16.75 14.15
C GLY A 252 1.58 -16.09 12.97
N LEU A 253 0.90 -15.34 12.10
CA LEU A 253 1.53 -14.73 10.92
C LEU A 253 2.67 -13.78 11.27
N ALA A 254 2.49 -12.90 12.27
CA ALA A 254 3.53 -11.95 12.64
C ALA A 254 4.84 -12.65 13.05
N ALA A 255 4.74 -13.73 13.85
CA ALA A 255 5.89 -14.52 14.27
C ALA A 255 6.53 -15.30 13.10
N CYS A 256 5.70 -15.86 12.20
CA CYS A 256 6.17 -16.48 10.96
C CYS A 256 6.96 -15.48 10.11
N ALA A 257 6.41 -14.28 9.90
CA ALA A 257 7.03 -13.21 9.16
C ALA A 257 8.33 -12.69 9.80
N GLN A 258 8.38 -12.57 11.13
CA GLN A 258 9.63 -12.20 11.84
C GLN A 258 10.76 -13.21 11.57
N ARG A 259 10.44 -14.51 11.45
CA ARG A 259 11.41 -15.56 11.09
C ARG A 259 11.93 -15.40 9.66
N VAL A 260 11.08 -14.96 8.73
CA VAL A 260 11.42 -14.79 7.31
C VAL A 260 12.19 -13.50 7.05
N PHE A 261 11.71 -12.38 7.59
CA PHE A 261 12.26 -11.05 7.29
C PHE A 261 13.42 -10.65 8.21
N HIS A 262 13.62 -11.35 9.33
CA HIS A 262 14.64 -11.02 10.34
C HIS A 262 14.55 -9.58 10.87
N THR A 263 13.33 -9.04 10.95
CA THR A 263 13.03 -7.70 11.49
C THR A 263 11.72 -7.73 12.26
N GLN A 264 11.40 -6.64 12.96
CA GLN A 264 10.13 -6.48 13.64
C GLN A 264 8.97 -6.47 12.65
N VAL A 265 7.93 -7.24 12.96
CA VAL A 265 6.70 -7.32 12.15
C VAL A 265 5.51 -7.14 13.07
N ARG A 266 4.53 -6.35 12.63
CA ARG A 266 3.23 -6.25 13.29
C ARG A 266 2.10 -6.43 12.28
N ILE A 267 0.94 -6.86 12.77
CA ILE A 267 -0.30 -6.80 12.00
C ILE A 267 -0.86 -5.38 12.13
N GLY A 268 -1.13 -4.74 11.00
CA GLY A 268 -1.67 -3.40 10.89
C GLY A 268 -3.18 -3.40 10.89
N ALA A 269 -3.76 -2.63 11.80
CA ALA A 269 -5.16 -2.27 11.82
C ALA A 269 -5.33 -0.80 11.38
N PRO A 270 -6.46 -0.43 10.77
CA PRO A 270 -6.78 0.95 10.46
C PRO A 270 -6.74 1.88 11.68
N LEU A 271 -6.05 3.01 11.55
CA LEU A 271 -5.85 4.04 12.57
C LEU A 271 -6.68 5.29 12.27
N ASN A 272 -6.81 6.16 13.28
CA ASN A 272 -7.43 7.49 13.18
C ASN A 272 -8.90 7.47 12.69
N ILE A 273 -9.65 6.45 13.12
CA ILE A 273 -11.10 6.35 12.91
C ILE A 273 -11.82 6.71 14.21
N THR A 274 -12.94 7.43 14.11
CA THR A 274 -13.78 7.83 15.25
C THR A 274 -15.23 7.44 15.00
N GLY A 275 -16.01 7.16 16.06
CA GLY A 275 -17.43 6.80 15.96
C GLY A 275 -17.67 5.32 16.28
N LEU A 276 -18.53 4.65 15.49
CA LEU A 276 -18.78 3.21 15.58
C LEU A 276 -17.63 2.44 14.90
N THR A 277 -16.52 2.28 15.61
CA THR A 277 -15.25 1.78 15.04
C THR A 277 -15.01 0.29 15.20
N ASP A 278 -15.82 -0.42 16.00
CA ASP A 278 -15.54 -1.80 16.42
C ASP A 278 -15.32 -2.77 15.25
N TYR A 279 -15.95 -2.51 14.10
CA TYR A 279 -15.77 -3.31 12.89
C TYR A 279 -14.71 -2.74 11.94
N ALA A 280 -14.47 -1.43 11.97
CA ALA A 280 -13.61 -0.75 11.00
C ALA A 280 -12.10 -0.86 11.31
N GLN A 281 -11.75 -1.44 12.46
CA GLN A 281 -10.36 -1.64 12.91
C GLN A 281 -9.78 -3.00 12.54
N GLU A 282 -10.48 -3.79 11.72
CA GLU A 282 -9.93 -5.05 11.24
C GLU A 282 -8.99 -4.86 10.04
N PRO A 283 -7.91 -5.65 9.91
CA PRO A 283 -6.94 -5.51 8.82
C PRO A 283 -7.55 -5.55 7.42
N TYR A 284 -8.66 -6.27 7.21
CA TYR A 284 -9.35 -6.34 5.91
C TYR A 284 -10.07 -5.04 5.52
N TYR A 285 -10.26 -4.09 6.43
CA TYR A 285 -10.80 -2.76 6.12
C TYR A 285 -9.72 -1.73 5.76
N SER A 286 -8.44 -2.10 5.80
CA SER A 286 -7.32 -1.16 5.59
C SER A 286 -7.38 -0.41 4.28
N THR A 287 -7.70 -1.08 3.17
CA THR A 287 -7.85 -0.40 1.89
C THR A 287 -9.03 0.57 1.92
N ALA A 288 -10.19 0.15 2.42
CA ALA A 288 -11.41 0.95 2.43
C ALA A 288 -11.25 2.22 3.29
N VAL A 289 -10.73 2.08 4.50
CA VAL A 289 -10.41 3.23 5.37
C VAL A 289 -9.33 4.10 4.75
N GLY A 290 -8.33 3.47 4.15
CA GLY A 290 -7.25 4.13 3.42
C GLY A 290 -7.73 5.04 2.29
N LEU A 291 -8.73 4.58 1.52
CA LEU A 291 -9.37 5.38 0.48
C LEU A 291 -10.08 6.61 1.06
N LEU A 292 -10.72 6.48 2.23
CA LEU A 292 -11.38 7.61 2.91
C LEU A 292 -10.36 8.63 3.41
N HIS A 293 -9.24 8.18 4.00
CA HIS A 293 -8.15 9.07 4.41
C HIS A 293 -7.53 9.78 3.20
N TYR A 294 -7.27 9.06 2.12
CA TYR A 294 -6.77 9.64 0.85
C TYR A 294 -7.73 10.69 0.29
N GLY A 295 -9.03 10.38 0.26
CA GLY A 295 -10.06 11.29 -0.23
C GLY A 295 -10.16 12.54 0.64
N LYS A 296 -10.09 12.40 1.97
CA LYS A 296 -10.08 13.51 2.92
C LYS A 296 -8.88 14.44 2.71
N GLU A 297 -7.67 13.89 2.58
CA GLU A 297 -6.47 14.70 2.33
C GLU A 297 -6.54 15.42 0.98
N SER A 298 -7.03 14.73 -0.06
CA SER A 298 -7.19 15.32 -1.39
C SER A 298 -8.22 16.45 -1.40
N HIS A 299 -9.33 16.29 -0.66
CA HIS A 299 -10.35 17.34 -0.52
C HIS A 299 -9.83 18.55 0.24
N LEU A 300 -9.14 18.34 1.37
CA LEU A 300 -8.56 19.44 2.15
C LEU A 300 -7.50 20.22 1.37
N ASN A 301 -6.67 19.53 0.57
CA ASN A 301 -5.70 20.18 -0.28
C ASN A 301 -6.36 20.96 -1.43
N GLY A 302 -7.44 20.43 -2.01
CA GLY A 302 -8.25 21.16 -3.00
C GLY A 302 -9.03 22.34 -2.42
N GLU A 303 -9.53 22.25 -1.19
CA GLU A 303 -10.17 23.37 -0.47
C GLU A 303 -9.17 24.46 -0.09
N ALA A 304 -7.94 24.09 0.30
CA ALA A 304 -6.86 25.04 0.54
C ALA A 304 -6.44 25.80 -0.74
N GLU A 305 -6.53 25.17 -1.92
CA GLU A 305 -6.36 25.83 -3.23
C GLU A 305 -7.52 26.78 -3.54
N VAL A 306 -8.77 26.40 -3.24
CA VAL A 306 -9.97 27.24 -3.46
C VAL A 306 -10.00 28.44 -2.51
N GLU A 307 -9.63 28.28 -1.23
CA GLU A 307 -9.51 29.39 -0.28
C GLU A 307 -8.41 30.37 -0.70
N LYS A 308 -7.21 29.88 -1.07
CA LYS A 308 -6.12 30.74 -1.58
C LYS A 308 -6.54 31.50 -2.85
N THR A 309 -7.31 30.88 -3.73
CA THR A 309 -7.88 31.52 -4.93
C THR A 309 -8.94 32.59 -4.57
N CYS A 310 -9.75 32.37 -3.54
CA CYS A 310 -10.71 33.37 -3.06
C CYS A 310 -10.04 34.58 -2.38
N TYR A 311 -8.96 34.36 -1.64
CA TYR A 311 -8.18 35.46 -1.03
C TYR A 311 -7.43 36.29 -2.08
N SER A 312 -6.87 35.68 -3.13
CA SER A 312 -6.22 36.40 -4.22
C SER A 312 -7.20 37.18 -5.11
N ILE A 313 -8.42 36.66 -5.32
CA ILE A 313 -9.49 37.38 -6.02
C ILE A 313 -10.01 38.56 -5.17
N SER A 314 -10.14 38.41 -3.86
CA SER A 314 -10.59 39.52 -2.99
C SER A 314 -9.60 40.69 -2.97
N TRP A 315 -8.29 40.40 -2.97
CA TRP A 315 -7.24 41.43 -3.10
C TRP A 315 -7.23 42.15 -4.46
N LEU A 316 -7.56 41.46 -5.56
CA LEU A 316 -7.66 42.05 -6.89
C LEU A 316 -8.90 42.95 -7.06
N VAL A 317 -9.99 42.66 -6.35
CA VAL A 317 -11.22 43.49 -6.40
C VAL A 317 -11.05 44.79 -5.59
N ASP A 318 -10.32 44.76 -4.48
CA ASP A 318 -10.05 45.96 -3.65
C ASP A 318 -9.05 46.94 -4.29
N GLN A 319 -8.17 46.48 -5.19
CA GLN A 319 -7.27 47.37 -5.97
C GLN A 319 -7.91 47.92 -7.27
N ALA A 320 -9.04 47.38 -7.70
CA ALA A 320 -9.78 47.88 -8.86
C ALA A 320 -10.83 48.95 -8.49
N THR A 321 -10.92 49.33 -7.21
CA THR A 321 -11.87 50.35 -6.69
C THR A 321 -11.22 51.55 -6.00
N GLN A 322 -9.93 51.82 -6.25
CA GLN A 322 -9.27 53.11 -5.98
C GLN A 322 -8.61 53.65 -7.26
#